data_AF-A0A966NL59-F1
#
_entry.id   AF-A0A966NL59-F1
#
_cell.length_a   1.000
_cell.length_b   1.000
_cell.length_c   1.000
_cell.angle_alpha   90.00
_cell.angle_beta   90.00
_cell.angle_gamma   90.00
#
_symmetry.space_group_name_H-M   'P 1'
#
loop_
_entity.id
_entity.type
_entity.pdbx_description
1 polymer ?
#
loop_
_entity_poly.entity_id
_entity_poly.type
_entity_poly.pdbx_seq_one_letter_code
_entity_poly.pdbx_strand_id
1 'polypeptide(L)'
;MSAFPADTSLAALTRKTLVAPRMKVLYTPTTKVASTTIKWMLAEAEGTLDLTVIPRLMAAITNRSQTIHNRHVSGLAKLSDYSDREARAMLESADWLHVAALRDPVARAYSAWENRIFMRASGRVAGGFELTPDVLVDGRIDMTGSFAVFAKALAEHTDAFMLDHHFTPQSHVVRTDAVRYDLLVRVDQPGGVDSIAAQFRARSGTNVQPRRHNESMGVDLGRVCNRDTANRLMATYAMDYEAFGFARREFAESLEPYVLSDAETQLVTLVRQSVERVGSVSRAAQSKMSARYGLRQIRKSFMRKLTFGRMYSTPRSMHW
;
A
#
# COMPACT_ATOMS: atom_id res chain seq x y z
N MET A 1 16.02 -9.63 -20.71
CA MET A 1 16.13 -8.17 -20.74
C MET A 1 15.76 -7.67 -19.35
N SER A 2 16.58 -6.80 -18.73
CA SER A 2 16.24 -6.16 -17.46
C SER A 2 15.00 -5.29 -17.68
N ALA A 3 13.83 -5.79 -17.27
CA ALA A 3 12.52 -5.22 -17.60
C ALA A 3 12.21 -3.89 -16.86
N PHE A 4 13.17 -3.33 -16.12
CA PHE A 4 12.90 -2.18 -15.28
C PHE A 4 14.08 -1.20 -15.29
N PRO A 5 13.91 0.03 -15.80
CA PRO A 5 14.66 1.14 -15.24
C PRO A 5 14.03 1.43 -13.88
N ALA A 6 14.72 1.05 -12.80
CA ALA A 6 14.37 1.60 -11.50
C ALA A 6 14.40 3.13 -11.63
N ASP A 7 13.37 3.84 -11.16
CA ASP A 7 13.56 5.25 -10.82
C ASP A 7 14.56 5.25 -9.67
N THR A 8 15.85 5.34 -10.04
CA THR A 8 16.97 5.24 -9.12
C THR A 8 17.09 6.50 -8.28
N SER A 9 16.31 7.54 -8.59
CA SER A 9 16.39 8.83 -7.94
C SER A 9 16.02 8.75 -6.46
N LEU A 10 16.74 9.55 -5.67
CA LEU A 10 16.42 9.79 -4.27
C LEU A 10 14.98 10.31 -4.11
N ALA A 11 14.44 11.01 -5.11
CA ALA A 11 13.08 11.53 -5.12
C ALA A 11 12.00 10.44 -5.06
N ALA A 12 12.22 9.28 -5.67
CA ALA A 12 11.28 8.16 -5.60
C ALA A 12 11.15 7.61 -4.17
N LEU A 13 12.29 7.50 -3.48
CA LEU A 13 12.38 7.06 -2.10
C LEU A 13 11.77 8.09 -1.13
N THR A 14 12.13 9.37 -1.27
CA THR A 14 11.71 10.42 -0.33
C THR A 14 10.19 10.64 -0.36
N ARG A 15 9.53 10.46 -1.51
CA ARG A 15 8.07 10.57 -1.65
C ARG A 15 7.28 9.47 -0.94
N LYS A 16 7.92 8.33 -0.66
CA LYS A 16 7.29 7.16 -0.02
C LYS A 16 7.64 7.06 1.46
N THR A 17 8.86 7.44 1.84
CA THR A 17 9.35 7.35 3.21
C THR A 17 8.62 8.31 4.13
N LEU A 18 8.11 7.76 5.24
CA LEU A 18 7.42 8.48 6.31
C LEU A 18 8.43 8.87 7.39
N VAL A 19 8.23 10.04 7.99
CA VAL A 19 9.09 10.61 9.01
C VAL A 19 8.33 10.74 10.32
N ALA A 20 8.90 10.19 11.39
CA ALA A 20 8.46 10.32 12.77
C ALA A 20 9.58 11.03 13.56
N PRO A 21 9.58 12.38 13.56
CA PRO A 21 10.73 13.16 14.03
C PRO A 21 10.98 13.05 15.54
N ARG A 22 9.93 12.95 16.39
CA ARG A 22 10.12 12.82 17.84
C ARG A 22 10.85 11.53 18.18
N MET A 23 10.54 10.45 17.46
CA MET A 23 11.20 9.16 17.63
C MET A 23 12.51 9.01 16.85
N LYS A 24 12.83 9.97 15.97
CA LYS A 24 13.88 9.86 14.95
C LYS A 24 13.76 8.55 14.15
N VAL A 25 12.58 8.29 13.56
CA VAL A 25 12.34 7.08 12.73
C VAL A 25 12.01 7.50 11.30
N LEU A 26 12.67 6.84 10.35
CA LEU A 26 12.31 6.82 8.94
C LEU A 26 11.71 5.46 8.60
N TYR A 27 10.48 5.43 8.12
CA TYR A 27 9.83 4.19 7.69
C TYR A 27 9.54 4.24 6.20
N THR A 28 10.09 3.29 5.44
CA THR A 28 9.79 3.12 4.01
C THR A 28 8.68 2.07 3.85
N PRO A 29 7.42 2.50 3.59
CA PRO A 29 6.30 1.58 3.52
C PRO A 29 6.29 0.80 2.21
N THR A 30 6.39 -0.53 2.34
CA THR A 30 6.12 -1.46 1.24
C THR A 30 4.66 -1.93 1.30
N THR A 31 4.06 -2.23 0.15
CA THR A 31 2.67 -2.73 0.11
C THR A 31 2.61 -4.20 0.50
N LYS A 32 1.52 -4.61 1.16
CA LYS A 32 1.21 -6.01 1.52
C LYS A 32 2.21 -6.69 2.47
N VAL A 33 3.03 -5.91 3.17
CA VAL A 33 3.98 -6.35 4.22
C VAL A 33 3.53 -5.91 5.63
N ALA A 34 2.24 -6.04 5.95
CA ALA A 34 1.65 -5.51 7.20
C ALA A 34 1.82 -3.98 7.39
N SER A 35 1.97 -3.22 6.30
CA SER A 35 2.24 -1.78 6.38
C SER A 35 1.12 -0.96 7.01
N THR A 36 -0.14 -1.41 6.94
CA THR A 36 -1.26 -0.80 7.70
C THR A 36 -0.98 -0.87 9.20
N THR A 37 -0.65 -2.05 9.73
CA THR A 37 -0.30 -2.26 11.14
C THR A 37 0.90 -1.43 11.55
N ILE A 38 1.97 -1.43 10.75
CA ILE A 38 3.18 -0.65 11.06
C ILE A 38 2.88 0.86 11.10
N LYS A 39 2.06 1.38 10.18
CA LYS A 39 1.67 2.80 10.20
C LYS A 39 0.81 3.17 11.41
N TRP A 40 -0.10 2.30 11.84
CA TRP A 40 -0.88 2.51 13.06
C TRP A 40 0.05 2.61 14.27
N MET A 41 0.94 1.64 14.44
CA MET A 41 1.92 1.66 15.52
C MET A 41 2.84 2.89 15.45
N LEU A 42 3.31 3.27 14.26
CA LEU A 42 4.19 4.43 14.10
C LEU A 42 3.49 5.75 14.47
N ALA A 43 2.27 5.97 13.97
CA ALA A 43 1.51 7.19 14.26
C ALA A 43 1.09 7.29 15.74
N GLU A 44 0.72 6.15 16.36
CA GLU A 44 0.41 6.08 17.79
C GLU A 44 1.66 6.32 18.63
N ALA A 45 2.78 5.67 18.28
CA ALA A 45 4.06 5.84 18.98
C ALA A 45 4.60 7.27 18.84
N GLU A 46 4.46 7.90 17.68
CA GLU A 46 4.88 9.29 17.44
C GLU A 46 3.95 10.29 18.15
N GLY A 47 2.67 9.93 18.35
CA GLY A 47 1.66 10.79 18.95
C GLY A 47 0.95 11.70 17.95
N THR A 48 0.99 11.36 16.66
CA THR A 48 0.45 12.17 15.55
C THR A 48 -0.92 11.70 15.05
N LEU A 49 -1.43 10.61 15.62
CA LEU A 49 -2.68 9.99 15.22
C LEU A 49 -3.89 10.90 15.50
N ASP A 50 -4.68 11.21 14.48
CA ASP A 50 -5.93 11.97 14.59
C ASP A 50 -7.12 11.15 14.07
N LEU A 51 -7.85 10.54 15.01
CA LEU A 51 -9.05 9.76 14.70
C LEU A 51 -10.28 10.63 14.38
N THR A 52 -10.27 11.91 14.75
CA THR A 52 -11.41 12.83 14.56
C THR A 52 -11.64 13.16 13.08
N VAL A 53 -10.61 12.95 12.25
CA VAL A 53 -10.67 13.17 10.81
C VAL A 53 -11.42 12.04 10.08
N ILE A 54 -11.45 10.82 10.64
CA ILE A 54 -12.00 9.63 9.96
C ILE A 54 -13.42 9.85 9.41
N PRO A 55 -14.39 10.38 10.18
CA PRO A 55 -15.76 10.59 9.68
C PRO A 55 -15.87 11.60 8.54
N ARG A 56 -14.84 12.42 8.31
CA ARG A 56 -14.80 13.47 7.29
C ARG A 56 -14.04 13.03 6.04
N LEU A 57 -13.50 11.81 6.03
CA LEU A 57 -12.75 11.30 4.89
C LEU A 57 -13.65 11.04 3.70
N MET A 58 -13.32 11.69 2.60
CA MET A 58 -14.00 11.53 1.30
C MET A 58 -13.45 10.33 0.50
N ALA A 59 -12.45 9.63 1.01
CA ALA A 59 -11.75 8.56 0.30
C ALA A 59 -12.61 7.29 0.22
N ALA A 60 -12.50 6.56 -0.89
CA ALA A 60 -13.17 5.27 -1.10
C ALA A 60 -12.54 4.16 -0.24
N ILE A 61 -12.70 4.27 1.08
CA ILE A 61 -12.13 3.38 2.08
C ILE A 61 -13.30 2.63 2.72
N THR A 62 -13.37 1.32 2.49
CA THR A 62 -14.45 0.46 3.00
C THR A 62 -14.17 -0.08 4.40
N ASN A 63 -12.90 -0.14 4.82
CA ASN A 63 -12.51 -0.57 6.16
C ASN A 63 -11.80 0.58 6.91
N ARG A 64 -12.25 0.89 8.12
CA ARG A 64 -11.69 1.95 8.98
C ARG A 64 -10.18 1.78 9.20
N SER A 65 -9.67 0.55 9.25
CA SER A 65 -8.24 0.32 9.44
C SER A 65 -7.38 0.88 8.30
N GLN A 66 -7.90 0.95 7.08
CA GLN A 66 -7.20 1.48 5.91
C GLN A 66 -7.11 3.01 5.92
N THR A 67 -7.84 3.70 6.81
CA THR A 67 -7.80 5.17 6.91
C THR A 67 -6.44 5.71 7.32
N ILE A 68 -5.60 4.90 7.97
CA ILE A 68 -4.22 5.26 8.35
C ILE A 68 -3.33 5.63 7.15
N HIS A 69 -3.70 5.20 5.94
CA HIS A 69 -2.99 5.59 4.73
C HIS A 69 -3.23 7.07 4.36
N ASN A 70 -4.21 7.73 4.97
CA ASN A 70 -4.42 9.16 4.85
C ASN A 70 -3.50 9.91 5.83
N ARG A 71 -2.76 10.90 5.31
CA ARG A 71 -1.83 11.74 6.11
C ARG A 71 -2.54 12.55 7.19
N HIS A 72 -3.81 12.92 7.00
CA HIS A 72 -4.57 13.64 8.03
C HIS A 72 -4.98 12.72 9.19
N VAL A 73 -5.02 11.40 8.98
CA VAL A 73 -5.28 10.44 10.07
C VAL A 73 -3.98 10.06 10.75
N SER A 74 -2.94 9.71 9.98
CA SER A 74 -1.65 9.32 10.58
C SER A 74 -0.86 10.49 11.16
N GLY A 75 -1.04 11.70 10.62
CA GLY A 75 -0.25 12.90 10.96
C GLY A 75 1.23 12.81 10.58
N LEU A 76 1.67 11.73 9.93
CA LEU A 76 3.06 11.51 9.55
C LEU A 76 3.44 12.37 8.33
N ALA A 77 4.60 13.02 8.43
CA ALA A 77 5.22 13.72 7.31
C ALA A 77 5.86 12.73 6.34
N LYS A 78 6.03 13.16 5.09
CA LYS A 78 6.88 12.46 4.11
C LYS A 78 8.27 13.06 4.13
N LEU A 79 9.28 12.26 3.80
CA LEU A 79 10.64 12.77 3.69
C LEU A 79 10.75 13.84 2.60
N SER A 80 9.94 13.75 1.54
CA SER A 80 9.82 14.77 0.50
C SER A 80 9.21 16.11 0.95
N ASP A 81 8.68 16.20 2.17
CA ASP A 81 8.19 17.47 2.73
C ASP A 81 9.34 18.29 3.37
N TYR A 82 10.52 17.71 3.51
CA TYR A 82 11.73 18.36 4.02
C TYR A 82 12.63 18.82 2.87
N SER A 83 13.55 19.74 3.14
CA SER A 83 14.55 20.13 2.15
C SER A 83 15.49 18.96 1.82
N ASP A 84 16.06 18.95 0.62
CA ASP A 84 17.03 17.93 0.20
C ASP A 84 18.20 17.77 1.19
N ARG A 85 18.62 18.87 1.83
CA ARG A 85 19.69 18.85 2.84
C ARG A 85 19.25 18.12 4.10
N GLU A 86 18.06 18.43 4.61
CA GLU A 86 17.49 17.76 5.78
C GLU A 86 17.22 16.29 5.50
N ALA A 87 16.64 15.97 4.34
CA ALA A 87 16.35 14.61 3.95
C ALA A 87 17.62 13.74 3.89
N ARG A 88 18.70 14.24 3.28
CA ARG A 88 20.00 13.56 3.27
C ARG A 88 20.57 13.40 4.68
N ALA A 89 20.52 14.46 5.49
CA ALA A 89 21.01 14.40 6.86
C ALA A 89 20.26 13.33 7.70
N MET A 90 18.95 13.16 7.51
CA MET A 90 18.19 12.08 8.17
C MET A 90 18.61 10.71 7.65
N LEU A 91 18.76 10.54 6.33
CA LEU A 91 19.12 9.26 5.69
C LEU A 91 20.53 8.78 6.03
N GLU A 92 21.48 9.71 6.23
CA GLU A 92 22.88 9.41 6.51
C GLU A 92 23.18 9.29 8.02
N SER A 93 22.25 9.74 8.86
CA SER A 93 22.45 9.80 10.31
C SER A 93 22.27 8.45 10.99
N ALA A 94 23.21 8.10 11.86
CA ALA A 94 23.10 6.93 12.75
C ALA A 94 22.11 7.11 13.91
N ASP A 95 21.67 8.34 14.19
CA ASP A 95 20.66 8.59 15.23
C ASP A 95 19.24 8.18 14.80
N TRP A 96 19.01 8.22 13.49
CA TRP A 96 17.75 7.88 12.87
C TRP A 96 17.66 6.38 12.65
N LEU A 97 16.54 5.78 13.07
CA LEU A 97 16.24 4.39 12.78
C LEU A 97 15.55 4.28 11.42
N HIS A 98 16.21 3.61 10.48
CA HIS A 98 15.65 3.31 9.16
C HIS A 98 14.96 1.96 9.18
N VAL A 99 13.65 1.98 8.94
CA VAL A 99 12.78 0.80 9.03
C VAL A 99 12.17 0.48 7.67
N ALA A 100 12.22 -0.78 7.29
CA ALA A 100 11.42 -1.35 6.21
C ALA A 100 10.96 -2.76 6.57
N ALA A 101 9.93 -3.20 5.87
CA ALA A 101 9.34 -4.52 6.05
C ALA A 101 9.23 -5.24 4.71
N LEU A 102 9.40 -6.55 4.77
CA LEU A 102 9.44 -7.48 3.66
C LEU A 102 8.47 -8.64 3.91
N ARG A 103 8.04 -9.28 2.84
CA ARG A 103 7.23 -10.51 2.86
C ARG A 103 7.62 -11.40 1.69
N ASP A 104 7.51 -12.72 1.84
CA ASP A 104 7.68 -13.66 0.73
C ASP A 104 6.96 -13.17 -0.54
N PRO A 105 7.65 -13.06 -1.69
CA PRO A 105 7.07 -12.49 -2.90
C PRO A 105 5.79 -13.18 -3.38
N VAL A 106 5.69 -14.52 -3.28
CA VAL A 106 4.49 -15.26 -3.69
C VAL A 106 3.32 -14.94 -2.74
N ALA A 107 3.54 -14.99 -1.43
CA ALA A 107 2.52 -14.63 -0.44
C ALA A 107 2.09 -13.16 -0.53
N ARG A 108 3.02 -12.26 -0.87
CA ARG A 108 2.75 -10.85 -1.11
C ARG A 108 1.89 -10.67 -2.37
N ALA A 109 2.24 -11.34 -3.46
CA ALA A 109 1.49 -11.31 -4.72
C ALA A 109 0.06 -11.84 -4.54
N TYR A 110 -0.11 -12.94 -3.80
CA TYR A 110 -1.43 -13.46 -3.44
C TYR A 110 -2.26 -12.45 -2.63
N SER A 111 -1.65 -11.81 -1.63
CA SER A 111 -2.33 -10.77 -0.85
C SER A 111 -2.65 -9.51 -1.68
N ALA A 112 -1.84 -9.21 -2.70
CA ALA A 112 -2.12 -8.15 -3.67
C ALA A 112 -3.29 -8.53 -4.57
N TRP A 113 -3.27 -9.73 -5.15
CA TRP A 113 -4.37 -10.28 -5.95
C TRP A 113 -5.68 -10.30 -5.18
N GLU A 114 -5.71 -10.93 -4.00
CA GLU A 114 -6.91 -11.06 -3.18
C GLU A 114 -7.56 -9.70 -2.94
N ASN A 115 -6.77 -8.68 -2.60
CA ASN A 115 -7.32 -7.37 -2.33
C ASN A 115 -7.65 -6.55 -3.59
N ARG A 116 -6.71 -6.46 -4.54
CA ARG A 116 -6.78 -5.52 -5.67
C ARG A 116 -7.53 -6.06 -6.86
N ILE A 117 -7.42 -7.37 -7.10
CA ILE A 117 -8.01 -8.04 -8.25
C ILE A 117 -9.30 -8.74 -7.80
N PHE A 118 -9.17 -9.68 -6.87
CA PHE A 118 -10.28 -10.53 -6.46
C PHE A 118 -11.36 -9.75 -5.71
N MET A 119 -11.03 -8.94 -4.70
CA MET A 119 -12.02 -8.14 -3.96
C MET A 119 -12.26 -6.75 -4.58
N ARG A 120 -11.59 -6.44 -5.69
CA ARG A 120 -11.70 -5.17 -6.44
C ARG A 120 -11.52 -3.92 -5.59
N ALA A 121 -10.69 -3.96 -4.55
CA ALA A 121 -10.47 -2.83 -3.66
C ALA A 121 -10.01 -1.58 -4.41
N SER A 122 -10.48 -0.41 -3.98
CA SER A 122 -10.32 0.87 -4.67
C SER A 122 -8.90 1.17 -5.15
N GLY A 123 -8.73 1.30 -6.46
CA GLY A 123 -7.43 1.49 -7.14
C GLY A 123 -7.60 1.40 -8.65
N ARG A 124 -6.51 1.55 -9.41
CA ARG A 124 -6.51 1.31 -10.87
C ARG A 124 -5.47 0.25 -11.18
N VAL A 125 -5.90 -0.83 -11.82
CA VAL A 125 -5.03 -1.74 -12.58
C VAL A 125 -5.24 -1.38 -14.04
N ALA A 126 -4.15 -1.04 -14.75
CA ALA A 126 -4.25 -0.74 -16.18
C ALA A 126 -4.70 -1.99 -16.93
N GLY A 127 -5.67 -1.85 -17.85
CA GLY A 127 -6.35 -2.99 -18.48
C GLY A 127 -7.52 -3.58 -17.65
N GLY A 128 -7.75 -3.07 -16.43
CA GLY A 128 -8.91 -3.44 -15.63
C GLY A 128 -8.94 -4.90 -15.19
N PHE A 129 -10.12 -5.39 -14.84
CA PHE A 129 -10.34 -6.79 -14.42
C PHE A 129 -10.46 -7.76 -15.60
N GLU A 130 -10.48 -7.25 -16.83
CA GLU A 130 -10.56 -8.06 -18.06
C GLU A 130 -9.28 -8.85 -18.32
N LEU A 131 -8.12 -8.36 -17.86
CA LEU A 131 -6.85 -9.08 -17.92
C LEU A 131 -6.81 -10.28 -16.97
N THR A 132 -7.70 -10.31 -15.97
CA THR A 132 -7.70 -11.30 -14.89
C THR A 132 -9.13 -11.74 -14.58
N PRO A 133 -9.83 -12.35 -15.56
CA PRO A 133 -11.19 -12.82 -15.33
C PRO A 133 -11.20 -13.91 -14.26
N ASP A 134 -12.31 -14.00 -13.52
CA ASP A 134 -12.53 -15.17 -12.65
C ASP A 134 -12.73 -16.41 -13.52
N VAL A 135 -12.15 -17.53 -13.09
CA VAL A 135 -12.45 -18.85 -13.63
C VAL A 135 -13.72 -19.35 -12.94
N LEU A 136 -14.68 -19.85 -13.71
CA LEU A 136 -15.95 -20.33 -13.20
C LEU A 136 -16.12 -21.84 -13.44
N VAL A 137 -16.65 -22.54 -12.44
CA VAL A 137 -17.08 -23.95 -12.51
C VAL A 137 -18.53 -24.02 -12.09
N ASP A 138 -19.42 -24.38 -13.02
CA ASP A 138 -20.87 -24.36 -12.83
C ASP A 138 -21.41 -23.02 -12.30
N GLY A 139 -20.87 -21.91 -12.81
CA GLY A 139 -21.24 -20.56 -12.38
C GLY A 139 -20.66 -20.11 -11.03
N ARG A 140 -19.90 -20.97 -10.35
CA ARG A 140 -19.21 -20.66 -9.09
C ARG A 140 -17.76 -20.28 -9.35
N ILE A 141 -17.22 -19.38 -8.54
CA ILE A 141 -15.83 -18.92 -8.70
C ILE A 141 -14.85 -20.01 -8.26
N ASP A 142 -13.96 -20.43 -9.15
CA ASP A 142 -12.77 -21.21 -8.83
C ASP A 142 -11.61 -20.27 -8.49
N MET A 143 -11.26 -20.20 -7.21
CA MET A 143 -10.15 -19.35 -6.76
C MET A 143 -8.79 -19.86 -7.24
N THR A 144 -8.63 -21.18 -7.43
CA THR A 144 -7.35 -21.77 -7.86
C THR A 144 -7.09 -21.38 -9.31
N GLY A 145 -8.06 -21.60 -10.19
CA GLY A 145 -7.99 -21.15 -11.58
C GLY A 145 -7.85 -19.63 -11.71
N SER A 146 -8.62 -18.86 -10.93
CA SER A 146 -8.57 -17.38 -10.99
C SER A 146 -7.21 -16.82 -10.55
N PHE A 147 -6.57 -17.41 -9.54
CA PHE A 147 -5.23 -16.98 -9.11
C PHE A 147 -4.15 -17.36 -10.13
N ALA A 148 -4.26 -18.54 -10.76
CA ALA A 148 -3.36 -18.95 -11.84
C ALA A 148 -3.45 -18.01 -13.06
N VAL A 149 -4.68 -17.62 -13.46
CA VAL A 149 -4.91 -16.62 -14.52
C VAL A 149 -4.26 -15.29 -14.16
N PHE A 150 -4.42 -14.82 -12.92
CA PHE A 150 -3.73 -13.61 -12.46
C PHE A 150 -2.21 -13.73 -12.54
N ALA A 151 -1.62 -14.83 -12.06
CA ALA A 151 -0.18 -15.02 -12.09
C ALA A 151 0.37 -15.00 -13.52
N LYS A 152 -0.38 -15.60 -14.47
CA LYS A 152 -0.09 -15.53 -15.90
C LYS A 152 -0.14 -14.10 -16.41
N ALA A 153 -1.25 -13.39 -16.19
CA ALA A 153 -1.42 -12.01 -16.64
C ALA A 153 -0.37 -11.06 -16.04
N LEU A 154 -0.01 -11.24 -14.77
CA LEU A 154 1.03 -10.45 -14.10
C LEU A 154 2.39 -10.63 -14.78
N ALA A 155 2.73 -11.85 -15.20
CA ALA A 155 3.98 -12.11 -15.92
C ALA A 155 3.95 -11.54 -17.35
N GLU A 156 2.85 -11.74 -18.08
CA GLU A 156 2.72 -11.35 -19.50
C GLU A 156 2.49 -9.85 -19.69
N HIS A 157 1.89 -9.18 -18.71
CA HIS A 157 1.53 -7.76 -18.76
C HIS A 157 2.17 -6.97 -17.60
N THR A 158 3.41 -7.32 -17.26
CA THR A 158 4.16 -6.73 -16.13
C THR A 158 4.03 -5.21 -16.09
N ASP A 159 4.26 -4.50 -17.21
CA ASP A 159 4.20 -3.03 -17.26
C ASP A 159 2.84 -2.45 -16.82
N ALA A 160 1.74 -3.11 -17.20
CA ALA A 160 0.40 -2.67 -16.84
C ALA A 160 0.14 -2.80 -15.32
N PHE A 161 0.63 -3.88 -14.71
CA PHE A 161 0.49 -4.11 -13.27
C PHE A 161 1.42 -3.22 -12.44
N MET A 162 2.66 -2.99 -12.89
CA MET A 162 3.66 -2.27 -12.08
C MET A 162 3.40 -0.77 -11.95
N LEU A 163 2.45 -0.21 -12.70
CA LEU A 163 1.89 1.12 -12.43
C LEU A 163 1.21 1.20 -11.05
N ASP A 164 0.71 0.07 -10.53
CA ASP A 164 0.23 -0.02 -9.16
C ASP A 164 1.33 -0.59 -8.23
N HIS A 165 1.73 0.22 -7.26
CA HIS A 165 2.67 -0.12 -6.19
C HIS A 165 2.33 -1.39 -5.40
N HIS A 166 1.12 -1.94 -5.49
CA HIS A 166 0.79 -3.26 -4.92
C HIS A 166 1.51 -4.41 -5.61
N PHE A 167 1.82 -4.25 -6.90
CA PHE A 167 2.48 -5.27 -7.69
C PHE A 167 3.97 -4.99 -7.89
N THR A 168 4.43 -3.73 -7.77
CA THR A 168 5.86 -3.39 -7.89
C THR A 168 6.74 -4.27 -6.99
N PRO A 169 7.89 -4.78 -7.47
CA PRO A 169 8.85 -5.51 -6.64
C PRO A 169 9.27 -4.74 -5.39
N GLN A 170 9.53 -5.45 -4.29
CA GLN A 170 9.92 -4.84 -3.02
C GLN A 170 11.31 -4.20 -3.12
N SER A 171 12.22 -4.77 -3.92
CA SER A 171 13.58 -4.25 -4.15
C SER A 171 13.55 -2.84 -4.75
N HIS A 172 12.62 -2.56 -5.66
CA HIS A 172 12.40 -1.21 -6.22
C HIS A 172 11.82 -0.21 -5.23
N VAL A 173 11.17 -0.67 -4.16
CA VAL A 173 10.58 0.21 -3.15
C VAL A 173 11.56 0.48 -2.01
N VAL A 174 12.19 -0.58 -1.51
CA VAL A 174 13.08 -0.51 -0.35
C VAL A 174 14.44 0.05 -0.74
N ARG A 175 14.99 -0.29 -1.93
CA ARG A 175 16.23 0.31 -2.44
C ARG A 175 17.39 0.26 -1.43
N THR A 176 17.78 -0.95 -1.05
CA THR A 176 18.93 -1.19 -0.15
C THR A 176 20.27 -0.73 -0.74
N ASP A 177 20.31 -0.44 -2.05
CA ASP A 177 21.42 0.25 -2.72
C ASP A 177 21.52 1.75 -2.35
N ALA A 178 20.42 2.36 -1.89
CA ALA A 178 20.34 3.79 -1.57
C ALA A 178 20.11 4.08 -0.08
N VAL A 179 19.54 3.15 0.66
CA VAL A 179 19.25 3.30 2.10
C VAL A 179 19.82 2.15 2.88
N ARG A 180 20.60 2.47 3.91
CA ARG A 180 20.98 1.51 4.94
C ARG A 180 19.83 1.36 5.93
N TYR A 181 19.19 0.20 5.96
CA TYR A 181 18.15 -0.10 6.93
C TYR A 181 18.74 -0.68 8.21
N ASP A 182 18.51 -0.02 9.33
CA ASP A 182 18.88 -0.53 10.65
C ASP A 182 17.89 -1.63 11.10
N LEU A 183 16.65 -1.60 10.60
CA LEU A 183 15.64 -2.62 10.82
C LEU A 183 14.92 -2.99 9.53
N LEU A 184 15.35 -4.09 8.91
CA LEU A 184 14.71 -4.69 7.74
C LEU A 184 14.14 -6.06 8.12
N VAL A 185 12.81 -6.17 8.25
CA VAL A 185 12.18 -7.34 8.87
C VAL A 185 11.27 -8.10 7.92
N ARG A 186 11.19 -9.42 8.12
CA ARG A 186 10.24 -10.32 7.45
C ARG A 186 8.98 -10.46 8.28
N VAL A 187 7.87 -9.89 7.83
CA VAL A 187 6.60 -9.90 8.60
C VAL A 187 5.87 -11.23 8.57
N ASP A 188 6.29 -12.12 7.67
CA ASP A 188 5.85 -13.50 7.53
C ASP A 188 6.68 -14.49 8.35
N GLN A 189 7.69 -14.01 9.08
CA GLN A 189 8.46 -14.80 10.03
C GLN A 189 8.02 -14.53 11.47
N PRO A 190 8.14 -15.51 12.39
CA PRO A 190 7.83 -15.31 13.80
C PRO A 190 8.54 -14.07 14.38
N GLY A 191 7.81 -13.23 15.11
CA GLY A 191 8.35 -12.03 15.76
C GLY A 191 8.67 -10.86 14.82
N GLY A 192 8.43 -10.99 13.51
CA GLY A 192 8.79 -9.97 12.52
C GLY A 192 8.20 -8.59 12.82
N VAL A 193 6.88 -8.49 12.97
CA VAL A 193 6.20 -7.22 13.31
C VAL A 193 6.47 -6.80 14.76
N ASP A 194 6.62 -7.78 15.68
CA ASP A 194 6.90 -7.52 17.09
C ASP A 194 8.23 -6.81 17.30
N SER A 195 9.25 -7.13 16.50
CA SER A 195 10.55 -6.45 16.55
C SER A 195 10.46 -4.96 16.20
N ILE A 196 9.63 -4.58 15.22
CA ILE A 196 9.32 -3.17 14.91
C ILE A 196 8.61 -2.52 16.11
N ALA A 197 7.60 -3.21 16.66
CA ALA A 197 6.85 -2.68 17.80
C ALA A 197 7.76 -2.43 19.01
N ALA A 198 8.71 -3.33 19.29
CA ALA A 198 9.69 -3.17 20.35
C ALA A 198 10.57 -1.93 20.15
N GLN A 199 11.08 -1.70 18.94
CA GLN A 199 11.87 -0.49 18.63
C GLN A 199 11.03 0.79 18.78
N PHE A 200 9.76 0.76 18.36
CA PHE A 200 8.87 1.91 18.51
C PHE A 200 8.57 2.20 19.98
N ARG A 201 8.32 1.18 20.81
CA ARG A 201 8.16 1.35 22.27
C ARG A 201 9.40 1.97 22.90
N ALA A 202 10.59 1.42 22.60
CA ALA A 202 11.84 1.88 23.18
C ALA A 202 12.11 3.37 22.87
N ARG A 203 11.81 3.82 21.65
CA ARG A 203 12.03 5.21 21.22
C ARG A 203 10.94 6.19 21.65
N SER A 204 9.69 5.73 21.76
CA SER A 204 8.56 6.61 22.07
C SER A 204 8.23 6.71 23.56
N GLY A 205 8.53 5.66 24.33
CA GLY A 205 7.97 5.44 25.67
C GLY A 205 6.52 4.95 25.67
N THR A 206 5.88 4.84 24.49
CA THR A 206 4.47 4.45 24.34
C THR A 206 4.35 2.93 24.14
N ASN A 207 3.45 2.27 24.86
CA ASN A 207 3.19 0.84 24.71
C ASN A 207 2.34 0.52 23.46
N VAL A 208 2.93 0.58 22.28
CA VAL A 208 2.26 0.21 21.01
C VAL A 208 2.32 -1.30 20.75
N GLN A 209 1.22 -1.91 20.30
CA GLN A 209 1.16 -3.35 20.04
C GLN A 209 0.69 -3.62 18.61
N PRO A 210 1.21 -4.65 17.93
CA PRO A 210 0.72 -5.00 16.61
C PRO A 210 -0.73 -5.49 16.71
N ARG A 211 -1.58 -4.92 15.87
CA ARG A 211 -2.97 -5.33 15.72
C ARG A 211 -3.23 -5.80 14.30
N ARG A 212 -3.99 -6.88 14.15
CA ARG A 212 -4.41 -7.37 12.84
C ARG A 212 -5.48 -6.44 12.30
N HIS A 213 -5.15 -5.74 11.22
CA HIS A 213 -6.02 -4.72 10.61
C HIS A 213 -6.56 -5.10 9.25
N ASN A 214 -5.96 -6.10 8.59
CA ASN A 214 -6.38 -6.56 7.28
C ASN A 214 -7.27 -7.80 7.43
N GLU A 215 -8.45 -7.72 6.86
CA GLU A 215 -9.34 -8.85 6.62
C GLU A 215 -8.97 -9.44 5.25
N SER A 216 -8.49 -10.68 5.27
CA SER A 216 -8.38 -11.56 4.10
C SER A 216 -9.58 -12.51 4.11
N MET A 217 -9.86 -13.19 3.00
CA MET A 217 -10.83 -14.28 2.98
C MET A 217 -10.40 -15.46 3.86
N GLY A 218 -9.12 -15.51 4.22
CA GLY A 218 -8.59 -16.54 5.13
C GLY A 218 -8.27 -17.86 4.42
N VAL A 219 -8.34 -17.87 3.08
CA VAL A 219 -7.94 -19.02 2.26
C VAL A 219 -6.42 -19.12 2.25
N ASP A 220 -5.90 -20.26 2.70
CA ASP A 220 -4.47 -20.54 2.72
C ASP A 220 -3.87 -20.52 1.30
N LEU A 221 -2.67 -19.95 1.17
CA LEU A 221 -1.98 -19.85 -0.11
C LEU A 221 -1.72 -21.23 -0.73
N GLY A 222 -1.38 -22.23 0.08
CA GLY A 222 -1.13 -23.59 -0.39
C GLY A 222 -2.38 -24.28 -0.94
N ARG A 223 -3.58 -23.76 -0.63
CA ARG A 223 -4.85 -24.29 -1.16
C ARG A 223 -5.14 -23.84 -2.58
N VAL A 224 -4.52 -22.74 -3.03
CA VAL A 224 -4.84 -22.08 -4.31
C VAL A 224 -3.61 -21.87 -5.22
N CYS A 225 -2.40 -22.07 -4.71
CA CYS A 225 -1.16 -21.89 -5.46
C CYS A 225 -0.43 -23.22 -5.65
N ASN A 226 -0.42 -23.70 -6.90
CA ASN A 226 0.37 -24.87 -7.29
C ASN A 226 1.80 -24.46 -7.70
N ARG A 227 2.64 -25.45 -7.97
CA ARG A 227 4.05 -25.28 -8.34
C ARG A 227 4.24 -24.40 -9.58
N ASP A 228 3.45 -24.58 -10.63
CA ASP A 228 3.57 -23.76 -11.86
C ASP A 228 3.27 -22.28 -11.58
N THR A 229 2.16 -22.01 -10.90
CA THR A 229 1.74 -20.66 -10.49
C THR A 229 2.81 -20.00 -9.62
N ALA A 230 3.34 -20.74 -8.64
CA ALA A 230 4.39 -20.25 -7.76
C ALA A 230 5.69 -19.95 -8.53
N ASN A 231 6.14 -20.86 -9.39
CA ASN A 231 7.34 -20.69 -10.20
C ASN A 231 7.25 -19.46 -11.11
N ARG A 232 6.07 -19.23 -11.70
CA ARG A 232 5.82 -18.03 -12.51
C ARG A 232 5.96 -16.76 -11.68
N LEU A 233 5.33 -16.69 -10.51
CA LEU A 233 5.45 -15.55 -9.60
C LEU A 233 6.88 -15.35 -9.11
N MET A 234 7.60 -16.43 -8.78
CA MET A 234 9.02 -16.36 -8.40
C MET A 234 9.88 -15.80 -9.53
N ALA A 235 9.62 -16.18 -10.78
CA ALA A 235 10.32 -15.63 -11.93
C ALA A 235 10.01 -14.14 -12.13
N THR A 236 8.74 -13.74 -12.05
CA THR A 236 8.32 -12.33 -12.13
C THR A 236 8.98 -11.47 -11.04
N TYR A 237 9.14 -12.02 -9.84
CA TYR A 237 9.73 -11.34 -8.69
C TYR A 237 11.17 -11.75 -8.40
N ALA A 238 11.93 -12.27 -9.37
CA ALA A 238 13.28 -12.82 -9.16
C ALA A 238 14.21 -11.82 -8.44
N MET A 239 14.11 -10.53 -8.76
CA MET A 239 14.90 -9.48 -8.10
C MET A 239 14.64 -9.34 -6.59
N ASP A 240 13.45 -9.66 -6.09
CA ASP A 240 13.20 -9.66 -4.65
C ASP A 240 13.95 -10.82 -4.00
N TYR A 241 13.94 -12.01 -4.64
CA TYR A 241 14.69 -13.18 -4.18
C TYR A 241 16.19 -12.89 -4.14
N GLU A 242 16.73 -12.29 -5.18
CA GLU A 242 18.15 -11.91 -5.27
C GLU A 242 18.52 -10.82 -4.25
N ALA A 243 17.74 -9.74 -4.16
CA ALA A 243 18.07 -8.60 -3.30
C ALA A 243 17.97 -8.92 -1.80
N PHE A 244 17.11 -9.85 -1.41
CA PHE A 244 16.79 -10.10 0.01
C PHE A 244 17.02 -11.55 0.46
N GLY A 245 17.52 -12.42 -0.41
CA GLY A 245 17.86 -13.81 -0.06
C GLY A 245 16.63 -14.64 0.36
N PHE A 246 15.47 -14.42 -0.25
CA PHE A 246 14.28 -15.22 0.07
C PHE A 246 14.52 -16.70 -0.28
N ALA A 247 14.18 -17.60 0.64
CA ALA A 247 14.11 -19.02 0.34
C ALA A 247 12.96 -19.30 -0.64
N ARG A 248 13.17 -20.21 -1.59
CA ARG A 248 12.11 -20.68 -2.49
C ARG A 248 11.24 -21.68 -1.73
N ARG A 249 9.97 -21.33 -1.53
CA ARG A 249 8.99 -22.23 -0.92
C ARG A 249 8.55 -23.32 -1.90
N GLU A 250 8.42 -24.54 -1.43
CA GLU A 250 7.86 -25.63 -2.22
C GLU A 250 6.32 -25.60 -2.21
N PHE A 251 5.73 -25.92 -3.36
CA PHE A 251 4.29 -26.01 -3.57
C PHE A 251 3.94 -27.34 -4.26
N ALA A 252 2.73 -27.81 -4.03
CA ALA A 252 2.20 -29.03 -4.64
C ALA A 252 2.15 -28.90 -6.17
N GLU A 253 2.39 -30.02 -6.88
CA GLU A 253 2.38 -30.04 -8.35
C GLU A 253 1.00 -29.74 -8.91
N SER A 254 -0.01 -30.42 -8.37
CA SER A 254 -1.42 -30.22 -8.67
C SER A 254 -2.19 -29.88 -7.40
N LEU A 255 -3.35 -29.25 -7.58
CA LEU A 255 -4.29 -28.93 -6.53
C LEU A 255 -5.68 -29.32 -7.01
N GLU A 256 -6.49 -29.86 -6.10
CA GLU A 256 -7.94 -29.91 -6.30
C GLU A 256 -8.50 -28.49 -6.34
N PRO A 257 -9.29 -28.10 -7.36
CA PRO A 257 -9.84 -26.76 -7.50
C PRO A 257 -10.56 -26.29 -6.23
N TYR A 258 -10.20 -25.10 -5.75
CA TYR A 258 -10.91 -24.43 -4.67
C TYR A 258 -12.08 -23.61 -5.23
N VAL A 259 -13.19 -24.31 -5.49
CA VAL A 259 -14.44 -23.71 -5.97
C VAL A 259 -15.25 -23.22 -4.78
N LEU A 260 -15.61 -21.94 -4.78
CA LEU A 260 -16.49 -21.35 -3.80
C LEU A 260 -17.90 -21.95 -3.89
N SER A 261 -18.63 -21.99 -2.79
CA SER A 261 -20.06 -22.28 -2.82
C SER A 261 -20.84 -21.17 -3.54
N ASP A 262 -22.11 -21.43 -3.87
CA ASP A 262 -23.00 -20.42 -4.44
C ASP A 262 -23.13 -19.20 -3.53
N ALA A 263 -23.27 -19.44 -2.22
CA ALA A 263 -23.37 -18.40 -1.21
C ALA A 263 -22.10 -17.54 -1.14
N GLU A 264 -20.92 -18.16 -1.12
CA GLU A 264 -19.63 -17.45 -1.11
C GLU A 264 -19.42 -16.67 -2.41
N THR A 265 -19.73 -17.25 -3.57
CA THR A 265 -19.66 -16.59 -4.88
C THR A 265 -20.56 -15.35 -4.91
N GLN A 266 -21.79 -15.48 -4.40
CA GLN A 266 -22.72 -14.37 -4.32
C GLN A 266 -22.25 -13.29 -3.34
N LEU A 267 -21.68 -13.66 -2.19
CA LEU A 267 -21.11 -12.72 -1.23
C LEU A 267 -19.94 -11.94 -1.83
N VAL A 268 -19.02 -12.61 -2.53
CA VAL A 268 -17.91 -11.95 -3.26
C VAL A 268 -18.47 -10.93 -4.26
N THR A 269 -19.49 -11.32 -5.02
CA THR A 269 -20.16 -10.43 -5.98
C THR A 269 -20.78 -9.20 -5.31
N LEU A 270 -21.48 -9.38 -4.20
CA LEU A 270 -22.09 -8.28 -3.44
C LEU A 270 -21.05 -7.34 -2.83
N VAL A 271 -19.94 -7.87 -2.32
CA VAL A 271 -18.84 -7.05 -1.80
C VAL A 271 -18.21 -6.23 -2.92
N ARG A 272 -17.94 -6.83 -4.07
CA ARG A 272 -17.40 -6.12 -5.25
C ARG A 272 -18.32 -4.98 -5.70
N GLN A 273 -19.62 -5.23 -5.81
CA GLN A 273 -20.61 -4.20 -6.14
C GLN A 273 -20.62 -3.07 -5.10
N SER A 274 -20.47 -3.41 -3.81
CA SER A 274 -20.43 -2.41 -2.74
C SER A 274 -19.17 -1.54 -2.83
N VAL A 275 -18.00 -2.13 -3.11
CA VAL A 275 -16.74 -1.41 -3.35
C VAL A 275 -16.88 -0.47 -4.55
N GLU A 276 -17.47 -0.93 -5.66
CA GLU A 276 -17.71 -0.12 -6.85
C GLU A 276 -18.63 1.08 -6.56
N ARG A 277 -19.72 0.86 -5.81
CA ARG A 277 -20.64 1.92 -5.38
C ARG A 277 -19.96 2.96 -4.48
N VAL A 278 -19.22 2.52 -3.46
CA VAL A 278 -18.46 3.41 -2.57
C VAL A 278 -17.43 4.21 -3.37
N GLY A 279 -16.74 3.57 -4.33
CA GLY A 279 -15.82 4.23 -5.25
C GLY A 279 -16.51 5.32 -6.07
N SER A 280 -17.70 5.05 -6.61
CA SER A 280 -18.48 6.02 -7.39
C SER A 280 -18.95 7.21 -6.55
N VAL A 281 -19.47 6.97 -5.33
CA VAL A 281 -19.88 8.02 -4.40
C VAL A 281 -18.69 8.90 -4.00
N SER A 282 -17.55 8.29 -3.66
CA SER A 282 -16.32 9.00 -3.32
C SER A 282 -15.85 9.91 -4.45
N ARG A 283 -15.81 9.41 -5.70
CA ARG A 283 -15.45 10.23 -6.89
C ARG A 283 -16.40 11.41 -7.10
N ALA A 284 -17.72 11.17 -7.01
CA ALA A 284 -18.71 12.22 -7.17
C ALA A 284 -18.61 13.29 -6.07
N ALA A 285 -18.33 12.87 -4.83
CA ALA A 285 -18.17 13.76 -3.71
C ALA A 285 -16.88 14.59 -3.83
N GLN A 286 -15.77 13.97 -4.27
CA GLN A 286 -14.51 14.66 -4.57
C GLN A 286 -14.65 15.66 -5.73
N SER A 287 -15.37 15.32 -6.80
CA SER A 287 -15.57 16.24 -7.93
C SER A 287 -16.36 17.49 -7.52
N LYS A 288 -17.44 17.32 -6.74
CA LYS A 288 -18.23 18.42 -6.19
C LYS A 288 -17.41 19.32 -5.26
N MET A 289 -16.56 18.74 -4.40
CA MET A 289 -15.70 19.52 -3.51
C MET A 289 -14.61 20.26 -4.30
N SER A 290 -13.99 19.61 -5.29
CA SER A 290 -12.97 20.23 -6.15
C SER A 290 -13.55 21.41 -6.93
N ALA A 291 -14.78 21.28 -7.45
CA ALA A 291 -15.49 22.38 -8.10
C ALA A 291 -15.76 23.54 -7.13
N ARG A 292 -16.23 23.25 -5.91
CA ARG A 292 -16.46 24.27 -4.86
C ARG A 292 -15.16 24.97 -4.46
N TYR A 293 -14.08 24.22 -4.30
CA TYR A 293 -12.75 24.75 -4.00
C TYR A 293 -12.24 25.65 -5.13
N GLY A 294 -12.36 25.19 -6.39
CA GLY A 294 -12.00 25.97 -7.57
C GLY A 294 -12.76 27.31 -7.64
N LEU A 295 -14.08 27.28 -7.44
CA LEU A 295 -14.91 28.48 -7.36
C LEU A 295 -14.49 29.43 -6.22
N ARG A 296 -14.15 28.87 -5.04
CA ARG A 296 -13.66 29.66 -3.91
C ARG A 296 -12.31 30.31 -4.21
N GLN A 297 -11.41 29.61 -4.88
CA GLN A 297 -10.10 30.14 -5.30
C GLN A 297 -10.23 31.22 -6.36
N ILE A 298 -11.13 31.05 -7.34
CA ILE A 298 -11.46 32.08 -8.32
C ILE A 298 -12.00 33.34 -7.61
N ARG A 299 -12.94 33.17 -6.67
CA ARG A 299 -13.50 34.28 -5.90
C ARG A 299 -12.44 34.99 -5.06
N LYS A 300 -11.54 34.25 -4.41
CA LYS A 300 -10.41 34.82 -3.65
C LYS A 300 -9.46 35.61 -4.55
N SER A 301 -9.10 35.05 -5.71
CA SER A 301 -8.26 35.71 -6.71
C SER A 301 -8.90 37.00 -7.22
N PHE A 302 -10.21 36.97 -7.50
CA PHE A 302 -10.98 38.15 -7.91
C PHE A 302 -11.04 39.22 -6.82
N MET A 303 -11.34 38.85 -5.57
CA MET A 303 -11.35 39.78 -4.44
C MET A 303 -9.97 40.37 -4.16
N ARG A 304 -8.90 39.61 -4.36
CA ARG A 304 -7.53 40.12 -4.26
C ARG A 304 -7.22 41.16 -5.32
N LYS A 305 -7.64 40.93 -6.57
CA LYS A 305 -7.51 41.92 -7.66
C LYS A 305 -8.26 43.21 -7.35
N LEU A 306 -9.51 43.11 -6.89
CA LEU A 306 -10.33 44.28 -6.53
C LEU A 306 -9.79 45.07 -5.33
N THR A 307 -9.09 44.40 -4.41
CA THR A 307 -8.55 45.04 -3.19
C THR A 307 -7.09 45.44 -3.31
N PHE A 308 -6.51 45.38 -4.51
CA PHE A 308 -5.08 45.64 -4.75
C PHE A 308 -4.16 44.85 -3.78
N GLY A 309 -4.54 43.61 -3.47
CA GLY A 309 -3.76 42.75 -2.58
C GLY A 309 -3.94 43.01 -1.09
N ARG A 310 -4.83 43.92 -0.66
CA ARG A 310 -5.11 44.16 0.78
C ARG A 310 -5.81 42.97 1.44
N MET A 311 -6.62 42.20 0.72
CA MET A 311 -7.19 40.94 1.20
C MET A 311 -6.45 39.72 0.64
N TYR A 312 -6.29 38.68 1.48
CA TYR A 312 -5.62 37.41 1.17
C TYR A 312 -4.12 37.56 0.80
N SER A 313 -3.37 38.37 1.56
CA SER A 313 -1.95 38.68 1.33
C SER A 313 -0.97 37.66 1.91
N THR A 314 -1.42 36.76 2.79
CA THR A 314 -0.53 35.79 3.47
C THR A 314 -0.58 34.40 2.84
N PRO A 315 0.53 33.64 2.77
CA PRO A 315 0.56 32.29 2.19
C PRO A 315 -0.43 31.30 2.82
N ARG A 316 -0.66 31.41 4.13
CA ARG A 316 -1.70 30.63 4.84
C ARG A 316 -3.11 30.90 4.34
N SER A 317 -3.40 32.09 3.79
CA SER A 317 -4.71 32.43 3.27
C SER A 317 -5.02 31.84 1.88
N MET A 318 -3.99 31.28 1.20
CA MET A 318 -4.09 30.70 -0.14
C MET A 318 -4.54 29.22 -0.14
N HIS A 319 -4.36 28.48 0.97
CA HIS A 319 -4.54 27.02 1.01
C HIS A 319 -5.82 26.52 1.74
N TRP A 320 -6.76 27.40 2.10
CA TRP A 320 -8.02 27.03 2.76
C TRP A 320 -9.28 27.51 2.03
#